data_AF-A0A2W1NK72-F1
#
_entry.id   AF-A0A2W1NK72-F1
#
_cell.length_a   1.000
_cell.length_b   1.000
_cell.length_c   1.000
_cell.angle_alpha   90.00
_cell.angle_beta   90.00
_cell.angle_gamma   90.00
#
_symmetry.space_group_name_H-M   'P 1'
#
loop_
_entity.id
_entity.type
_entity.pdbx_description
1 polymer ?
#
loop_
_entity_poly.entity_id
_entity_poly.type
_entity_poly.pdbx_seq_one_letter_code
_entity_poly.pdbx_strand_id
1 'polypeptide(L)'
;MTGKIKNIFGLLCLSTFTLYSFYEKESNTVVDFNPSVHIQNFSSNPPTGKTGAPNESTCIDCHNGSVLSAIGVVDVSFSGLNNSYVPGQLYNLEVSVASGAKNGFEMTILDNNVQKAGDFVNGANTSTALAGGREYIRHSSSNGITSFQFQWTAPATEQGDLRAYFSFNKSNSSSSTSGDKIYVGSYDILSSVPASVVSLAENNTKVNVFWDDLHQNIQLNYQLNESAKLQVNVQSLNGKLIQSTTLGLKEPGQYQEVLATNIHKKGLYIVSVFVNNSVFNQKLMLN
;
A
#
# COMPACT_ATOMS: atom_id res chain seq x y z
N MET A 1 17.28 -63.52 103.61
CA MET A 1 17.99 -64.41 102.67
C MET A 1 17.37 -64.20 101.29
N THR A 2 17.58 -63.05 100.64
CA THR A 2 18.66 -62.75 99.67
C THR A 2 18.62 -63.62 98.42
N GLY A 3 17.93 -63.13 97.38
CA GLY A 3 18.16 -63.52 96.00
C GLY A 3 19.31 -62.72 95.36
N LYS A 4 19.62 -63.05 94.09
CA LYS A 4 20.08 -62.21 92.97
C LYS A 4 20.60 -63.13 91.84
N ILE A 5 20.05 -63.05 90.62
CA ILE A 5 20.62 -62.40 89.40
C ILE A 5 21.83 -63.21 88.84
N LYS A 6 21.89 -63.70 87.57
CA LYS A 6 22.02 -62.91 86.33
C LYS A 6 21.98 -63.80 85.05
N ASN A 7 21.27 -63.31 84.04
CA ASN A 7 21.51 -63.29 82.58
C ASN A 7 22.40 -64.33 81.88
N ILE A 8 21.91 -64.88 80.75
CA ILE A 8 22.65 -64.97 79.47
C ILE A 8 21.65 -64.81 78.31
N PHE A 9 22.08 -64.05 77.30
CA PHE A 9 21.40 -63.54 76.11
C PHE A 9 20.73 -64.62 75.24
N GLY A 10 19.47 -64.40 74.85
CA GLY A 10 18.79 -65.11 73.77
C GLY A 10 18.82 -64.27 72.48
N LEU A 11 19.36 -64.84 71.41
CA LEU A 11 19.39 -64.25 70.07
C LEU A 11 18.15 -64.73 69.29
N LEU A 12 17.09 -63.91 69.19
CA LEU A 12 15.97 -64.13 68.27
C LEU A 12 16.12 -63.17 67.09
N CYS A 13 16.27 -63.72 65.90
CA CYS A 13 16.29 -62.97 64.64
C CYS A 13 14.85 -62.70 64.21
N LEU A 14 14.36 -61.47 64.37
CA LEU A 14 13.09 -61.01 63.80
C LEU A 14 13.32 -60.57 62.34
N SER A 15 12.86 -61.36 61.37
CA SER A 15 12.67 -60.91 60.00
C SER A 15 11.27 -60.33 59.84
N THR A 16 11.18 -59.00 59.82
CA THR A 16 9.92 -58.30 59.56
C THR A 16 9.58 -58.38 58.06
N PHE A 17 8.52 -59.11 57.72
CA PHE A 17 7.82 -58.98 56.45
C PHE A 17 7.25 -57.57 56.33
N THR A 18 7.78 -56.77 55.40
CA THR A 18 7.16 -55.52 54.98
C THR A 18 6.28 -55.80 53.78
N LEU A 19 4.97 -55.61 53.95
CA LEU A 19 4.00 -55.55 52.87
C LEU A 19 4.32 -54.33 52.00
N TYR A 20 4.90 -54.54 50.82
CA TYR A 20 4.86 -53.55 49.74
C TYR A 20 3.48 -53.67 49.07
N SER A 21 2.50 -52.88 49.54
CA SER A 21 1.34 -52.57 48.71
C SER A 21 1.80 -51.62 47.61
N PHE A 22 1.70 -52.06 46.36
CA PHE A 22 1.77 -51.18 45.20
C PHE A 22 0.64 -50.15 45.32
N TYR A 23 0.99 -48.92 45.71
CA TYR A 23 0.15 -47.77 45.44
C TYR A 23 0.76 -47.13 44.19
N GLU A 24 0.24 -47.48 43.02
CA GLU A 24 0.36 -46.58 41.88
C GLU A 24 -0.36 -45.30 42.28
N LYS A 25 0.42 -44.32 42.72
CA LYS A 25 -0.07 -42.96 42.80
C LYS A 25 -0.30 -42.59 41.35
N GLU A 26 -1.55 -42.70 40.88
CA GLU A 26 -2.01 -41.87 39.79
C GLU A 26 -1.69 -40.44 40.21
N SER A 27 -0.57 -39.92 39.74
CA SER A 27 -0.34 -38.51 39.73
C SER A 27 -1.32 -37.98 38.70
N ASN A 28 -2.55 -37.75 39.12
CA ASN A 28 -3.35 -36.67 38.58
C ASN A 28 -2.59 -35.39 38.92
N THR A 29 -1.49 -35.15 38.20
CA THR A 29 -1.13 -33.81 37.83
C THR A 29 -2.33 -33.34 37.04
N VAL A 30 -3.28 -32.72 37.73
CA VAL A 30 -3.91 -31.54 37.16
C VAL A 30 -2.72 -30.63 36.88
N VAL A 31 -2.16 -30.80 35.68
CA VAL A 31 -1.46 -29.70 35.04
C VAL A 31 -2.60 -28.71 34.95
N ASP A 32 -2.64 -27.77 35.90
CA ASP A 32 -3.33 -26.53 35.66
C ASP A 32 -2.72 -26.06 34.35
N PHE A 33 -3.39 -26.36 33.24
CA PHE A 33 -3.40 -25.50 32.10
C PHE A 33 -3.99 -24.21 32.65
N ASN A 34 -3.15 -23.44 33.33
CA ASN A 34 -3.17 -22.02 33.17
C ASN A 34 -2.81 -21.86 31.69
N PRO A 35 -3.75 -21.57 30.78
CA PRO A 35 -3.36 -20.84 29.60
C PRO A 35 -2.85 -19.51 30.16
N SER A 36 -1.59 -19.51 30.59
CA SER A 36 -0.76 -18.36 30.35
C SER A 36 -0.88 -18.21 28.86
N VAL A 37 -1.85 -17.38 28.43
CA VAL A 37 -1.84 -16.76 27.13
C VAL A 37 -0.43 -16.22 27.10
N HIS A 38 0.46 -16.92 26.41
CA HIS A 38 1.79 -16.44 26.19
C HIS A 38 1.51 -15.23 25.31
N ILE A 39 1.33 -14.06 25.94
CA ILE A 39 1.11 -12.83 25.24
C ILE A 39 2.45 -12.58 24.58
N GLN A 40 2.56 -12.99 23.31
CA GLN A 40 3.81 -12.95 22.58
C GLN A 40 4.08 -11.48 22.29
N ASN A 41 4.94 -10.89 23.10
CA ASN A 41 5.45 -9.54 22.88
C ASN A 41 6.66 -9.64 21.98
N PHE A 42 6.45 -9.33 20.71
CA PHE A 42 7.52 -9.36 19.73
C PHE A 42 8.27 -8.02 19.80
N SER A 43 9.47 -8.04 20.37
CA SER A 43 10.38 -6.89 20.34
C SER A 43 10.99 -6.65 18.96
N SER A 44 10.80 -7.61 18.05
CA SER A 44 11.27 -7.61 16.66
C SER A 44 10.37 -8.53 15.81
N ASN A 45 10.19 -8.17 14.54
CA ASN A 45 9.52 -8.99 13.53
C ASN A 45 8.13 -9.50 13.97
N PRO A 46 7.18 -8.61 14.29
CA PRO A 46 5.85 -9.00 14.76
C PRO A 46 5.09 -9.84 13.72
N PRO A 47 4.08 -10.64 14.12
CA PRO A 47 3.25 -11.39 13.19
C PRO A 47 2.63 -10.49 12.11
N THR A 48 2.55 -11.01 10.89
CA THR A 48 1.98 -10.29 9.74
C THR A 48 0.46 -10.15 9.82
N GLY A 49 -0.08 -9.10 9.19
CA GLY A 49 -1.53 -8.90 9.07
C GLY A 49 -2.15 -8.17 10.27
N LYS A 50 -1.38 -7.30 10.91
CA LYS A 50 -1.78 -6.46 12.05
C LYS A 50 -1.84 -4.98 11.69
N THR A 51 -2.07 -4.64 10.42
CA THR A 51 -2.03 -3.26 9.91
C THR A 51 -3.36 -2.49 10.04
N GLY A 52 -4.47 -3.19 10.27
CA GLY A 52 -5.82 -2.60 10.16
C GLY A 52 -6.31 -2.38 8.73
N ALA A 53 -5.62 -2.92 7.71
CA ALA A 53 -6.12 -2.98 6.34
C ALA A 53 -7.43 -3.78 6.23
N PRO A 54 -8.20 -3.64 5.14
CA PRO A 54 -9.38 -4.47 4.92
C PRO A 54 -9.05 -5.96 4.99
N ASN A 55 -9.84 -6.69 5.77
CA ASN A 55 -9.65 -8.11 6.11
C ASN A 55 -8.42 -8.44 6.98
N GLU A 56 -7.85 -7.44 7.66
CA GLU A 56 -6.77 -7.63 8.63
C GLU A 56 -7.17 -7.18 10.04
N SER A 57 -6.55 -7.81 11.01
CA SER A 57 -6.60 -7.42 12.42
C SER A 57 -5.65 -6.24 12.73
N THR A 58 -5.57 -5.83 13.99
CA THR A 58 -4.61 -4.81 14.45
C THR A 58 -3.75 -5.35 15.59
N CYS A 59 -2.79 -4.56 16.07
CA CYS A 59 -1.96 -4.98 17.21
C CYS A 59 -2.76 -5.22 18.51
N ILE A 60 -4.05 -4.83 18.60
CA ILE A 60 -4.86 -5.07 19.80
C ILE A 60 -5.10 -6.56 20.09
N ASP A 61 -4.93 -7.43 19.08
CA ASP A 61 -5.06 -8.88 19.25
C ASP A 61 -4.06 -9.45 20.27
N CYS A 62 -2.93 -8.76 20.46
CA CYS A 62 -1.93 -9.09 21.47
C CYS A 62 -1.80 -7.98 22.52
N HIS A 63 -2.00 -6.72 22.12
CA HIS A 63 -1.84 -5.58 23.01
C HIS A 63 -3.16 -5.10 23.60
N ASN A 64 -3.31 -5.27 24.92
CA ASN A 64 -4.52 -4.92 25.65
C ASN A 64 -4.77 -3.40 25.60
N GLY A 65 -5.77 -2.97 24.84
CA GLY A 65 -6.15 -1.57 24.70
C GLY A 65 -7.24 -1.37 23.64
N SER A 66 -7.63 -0.11 23.44
CA SER A 66 -8.50 0.28 22.34
C SER A 66 -7.67 0.78 21.16
N VAL A 67 -8.17 0.58 19.94
CA VAL A 67 -7.61 1.23 18.75
C VAL A 67 -7.76 2.74 18.89
N LEU A 68 -6.65 3.46 18.76
CA LEU A 68 -6.60 4.90 18.72
C LEU A 68 -6.38 5.36 17.28
N SER A 69 -6.88 6.55 16.95
CA SER A 69 -6.58 7.17 15.66
C SER A 69 -5.13 7.63 15.62
N ALA A 70 -4.42 7.32 14.54
CA ALA A 70 -3.04 7.78 14.30
C ALA A 70 -2.94 9.28 13.96
N ILE A 71 -4.05 9.95 13.60
CA ILE A 71 -4.07 11.34 13.14
C ILE A 71 -3.51 12.27 14.23
N GLY A 72 -2.49 13.05 13.86
CA GLY A 72 -1.84 14.01 14.76
C GLY A 72 -0.93 13.39 15.82
N VAL A 73 -0.65 12.08 15.74
CA VAL A 73 0.23 11.37 16.68
C VAL A 73 1.34 10.59 15.96
N VAL A 74 0.99 9.89 14.89
CA VAL A 74 1.95 9.16 14.04
C VAL A 74 2.11 9.95 12.75
N ASP A 75 3.33 10.34 12.46
CA ASP A 75 3.70 11.02 11.23
C ASP A 75 4.11 9.98 10.18
N VAL A 76 3.53 10.07 8.99
CA VAL A 76 3.95 9.30 7.82
C VAL A 76 4.47 10.28 6.80
N SER A 77 5.74 10.13 6.41
CA SER A 77 6.32 10.89 5.32
C SER A 77 6.57 10.00 4.11
N PHE A 78 6.32 10.57 2.94
CA PHE A 78 6.52 9.93 1.65
C PHE A 78 7.24 10.91 0.73
N SER A 79 8.31 10.46 0.07
CA SER A 79 9.17 11.35 -0.71
C SER A 79 8.61 11.74 -2.08
N GLY A 80 7.46 11.19 -2.50
CA GLY A 80 6.83 11.55 -3.76
C GLY A 80 6.18 12.94 -3.71
N LEU A 81 6.37 13.71 -4.77
CA LEU A 81 5.81 15.07 -4.87
C LEU A 81 4.29 15.02 -4.86
N ASN A 82 3.66 15.92 -4.09
CA ASN A 82 2.19 15.99 -3.93
C ASN A 82 1.54 14.65 -3.52
N ASN A 83 2.26 13.85 -2.71
CA ASN A 83 1.85 12.49 -2.33
C ASN A 83 1.61 11.55 -3.51
N SER A 84 2.24 11.81 -4.65
CA SER A 84 2.02 11.03 -5.87
C SER A 84 3.16 10.07 -6.19
N TYR A 85 2.84 8.94 -6.82
CA TYR A 85 3.82 7.95 -7.31
C TYR A 85 3.78 7.79 -8.82
N VAL A 86 4.96 7.61 -9.41
CA VAL A 86 5.17 7.12 -10.78
C VAL A 86 5.47 5.62 -10.73
N PRO A 87 4.86 4.78 -11.59
CA PRO A 87 5.14 3.35 -11.65
C PRO A 87 6.63 3.01 -11.76
N GLY A 88 7.06 1.97 -11.04
CA GLY A 88 8.43 1.46 -11.02
C GLY A 88 9.48 2.33 -10.32
N GLN A 89 9.11 3.52 -9.82
CA GLN A 89 10.04 4.38 -9.10
C GLN A 89 10.20 3.97 -7.63
N LEU A 90 11.39 4.23 -7.08
CA LEU A 90 11.72 3.99 -5.68
C LEU A 90 11.50 5.27 -4.86
N TYR A 91 10.78 5.14 -3.74
CA TYR A 91 10.49 6.24 -2.82
C TYR A 91 10.99 5.93 -1.42
N ASN A 92 11.40 6.98 -0.69
CA ASN A 92 11.68 6.88 0.73
C ASN A 92 10.37 7.09 1.50
N LEU A 93 10.14 6.25 2.51
CA LEU A 93 9.06 6.41 3.48
C LEU A 93 9.61 6.44 4.89
N GLU A 94 8.91 7.18 5.74
CA GLU A 94 9.14 7.19 7.17
C GLU A 94 7.83 7.08 7.92
N VAL A 95 7.82 6.27 8.98
CA VAL A 95 6.75 6.27 9.99
C VAL A 95 7.38 6.61 11.33
N SER A 96 6.89 7.66 11.98
CA SER A 96 7.50 8.16 13.21
C SER A 96 6.50 8.72 14.22
N VAL A 97 6.97 8.89 15.45
CA VAL A 97 6.27 9.53 16.56
C VAL A 97 7.23 10.48 17.28
N ALA A 98 6.69 11.52 17.92
CA ALA A 98 7.52 12.52 18.60
C ALA A 98 8.39 11.96 19.76
N SER A 99 7.96 10.86 20.39
CA SER A 99 8.66 10.23 21.53
C SER A 99 8.16 8.82 21.80
N GLY A 100 8.96 8.04 22.54
CA GLY A 100 8.56 6.73 23.06
C GLY A 100 9.79 5.88 23.36
N ALA A 101 9.79 5.19 24.50
CA ALA A 101 10.94 4.39 24.94
C ALA A 101 11.06 3.07 24.16
N LYS A 102 9.94 2.48 23.76
CA LYS A 102 9.88 1.32 22.86
C LYS A 102 8.70 1.47 21.92
N ASN A 103 8.94 1.36 20.63
CA ASN A 103 7.89 1.47 19.63
C ASN A 103 8.02 0.37 18.59
N GLY A 104 6.92 0.05 17.94
CA GLY A 104 6.88 -0.90 16.84
C GLY A 104 5.79 -0.53 15.86
N PHE A 105 5.95 -0.97 14.62
CA PHE A 105 4.96 -0.75 13.58
C PHE A 105 4.88 -1.97 12.67
N GLU A 106 3.78 -2.01 11.92
CA GLU A 106 3.62 -2.80 10.70
C GLU A 106 2.80 -2.00 9.69
N MET A 107 3.17 -2.09 8.41
CA MET A 107 2.51 -1.42 7.30
C MET A 107 2.40 -2.34 6.08
N THR A 108 1.32 -2.17 5.32
CA THR A 108 1.14 -2.73 3.97
C THR A 108 0.62 -1.64 3.03
N ILE A 109 0.94 -1.74 1.73
CA ILE A 109 0.43 -0.82 0.70
C ILE A 109 -0.42 -1.62 -0.29
N LEU A 110 -1.64 -1.13 -0.53
CA LEU A 110 -2.66 -1.84 -1.29
C LEU A 110 -3.28 -0.95 -2.36
N ASP A 111 -3.70 -1.59 -3.47
CA ASP A 111 -4.52 -0.96 -4.50
C ASP A 111 -6.01 -0.93 -4.11
N ASN A 112 -6.85 -0.37 -4.99
CA ASN A 112 -8.30 -0.29 -4.79
C ASN A 112 -9.00 -1.66 -4.78
N ASN A 113 -8.36 -2.70 -5.31
CA ASN A 113 -8.85 -4.09 -5.25
C ASN A 113 -8.31 -4.84 -4.03
N VAL A 114 -7.68 -4.11 -3.09
CA VAL A 114 -7.13 -4.63 -1.84
C VAL A 114 -6.02 -5.67 -2.06
N GLN A 115 -5.27 -5.53 -3.16
CA GLN A 115 -4.12 -6.36 -3.53
C GLN A 115 -2.82 -5.63 -3.20
N LYS A 116 -1.73 -6.38 -2.97
CA LYS A 116 -0.37 -5.83 -2.79
C LYS A 116 -0.01 -4.88 -3.93
N ALA A 117 0.47 -3.69 -3.58
CA ALA A 117 0.94 -2.70 -4.54
C ALA A 117 2.41 -2.30 -4.26
N GLY A 118 3.30 -2.65 -5.19
CA GLY A 118 4.73 -2.37 -5.10
C GLY A 118 5.48 -3.35 -4.20
N ASP A 119 6.74 -3.04 -3.91
CA ASP A 119 7.67 -3.87 -3.15
C ASP A 119 8.44 -3.05 -2.11
N PHE A 120 8.45 -3.49 -0.85
CA PHE A 120 9.21 -2.82 0.20
C PHE A 120 10.70 -3.18 0.17
N VAL A 121 11.53 -2.20 0.53
CA VAL A 121 12.97 -2.37 0.72
C VAL A 121 13.31 -1.94 2.14
N ASN A 122 13.89 -2.87 2.89
CA ASN A 122 14.21 -2.68 4.32
C ASN A 122 15.24 -1.57 4.52
N GLY A 123 14.96 -0.68 5.46
CA GLY A 123 15.95 0.20 6.09
C GLY A 123 16.41 -0.33 7.45
N ALA A 124 17.12 0.51 8.20
CA ALA A 124 17.58 0.17 9.55
C ALA A 124 16.39 -0.11 10.48
N ASN A 125 16.51 -1.15 11.32
CA ASN A 125 15.46 -1.57 12.27
C ASN A 125 14.11 -1.93 11.63
N THR A 126 14.09 -2.24 10.34
CA THR A 126 12.90 -2.77 9.64
C THR A 126 13.18 -4.15 9.05
N SER A 127 12.12 -4.88 8.71
CA SER A 127 12.17 -6.12 7.95
C SER A 127 10.90 -6.28 7.11
N THR A 128 11.01 -7.05 6.03
CA THR A 128 9.88 -7.40 5.16
C THR A 128 9.40 -8.82 5.43
N ALA A 129 8.12 -9.07 5.16
CA ALA A 129 7.53 -10.40 5.15
C ALA A 129 6.38 -10.49 4.13
N LEU A 130 6.27 -11.65 3.48
CA LEU A 130 5.16 -11.97 2.58
C LEU A 130 4.21 -12.95 3.26
N ALA A 131 2.91 -12.63 3.27
CA ALA A 131 1.87 -13.51 3.80
C ALA A 131 0.52 -13.17 3.14
N GLY A 132 -0.30 -14.19 2.84
CA GLY A 132 -1.66 -13.98 2.34
C GLY A 132 -1.76 -13.18 1.03
N GLY A 133 -0.75 -13.23 0.17
CA GLY A 133 -0.69 -12.44 -1.07
C GLY A 133 -0.31 -10.96 -0.87
N ARG A 134 0.09 -10.58 0.35
CA ARG A 134 0.50 -9.23 0.73
C ARG A 134 1.95 -9.20 1.16
N GLU A 135 2.51 -8.01 1.11
CA GLU A 135 3.80 -7.71 1.71
C GLU A 135 3.64 -6.71 2.84
N TYR A 136 4.42 -6.93 3.88
CA TYR A 136 4.45 -6.14 5.09
C TYR A 136 5.87 -5.63 5.30
N ILE A 137 5.99 -4.35 5.62
CA ILE A 137 7.17 -3.79 6.26
C ILE A 137 6.86 -3.62 7.75
N ARG A 138 7.77 -4.10 8.61
CA ARG A 138 7.57 -4.14 10.06
C ARG A 138 8.86 -3.81 10.78
N HIS A 139 8.77 -3.47 12.07
CA HIS A 139 9.95 -3.26 12.88
C HIS A 139 10.74 -4.56 13.10
N SER A 140 12.06 -4.49 13.00
CA SER A 140 13.01 -5.56 13.37
C SER A 140 13.78 -5.26 14.65
N SER A 141 13.66 -4.04 15.18
CA SER A 141 14.07 -3.63 16.52
C SER A 141 13.12 -2.54 17.02
N SER A 142 12.93 -2.44 18.34
CA SER A 142 11.93 -1.54 18.95
C SER A 142 12.50 -0.58 20.00
N ASN A 143 13.69 -0.84 20.53
CA ASN A 143 14.19 -0.15 21.72
C ASN A 143 14.76 1.23 21.41
N GLY A 144 14.16 2.28 21.98
CA GLY A 144 14.56 3.67 21.79
C GLY A 144 14.32 4.23 20.38
N ILE A 145 13.58 3.51 19.54
CA ILE A 145 13.36 3.87 18.14
C ILE A 145 12.02 4.59 18.04
N THR A 146 12.04 5.84 17.56
CA THR A 146 10.83 6.66 17.35
C THR A 146 10.55 6.94 15.89
N SER A 147 11.45 6.53 14.98
CA SER A 147 11.36 6.74 13.54
C SER A 147 11.85 5.49 12.81
N PHE A 148 11.03 4.99 11.89
CA PHE A 148 11.34 3.86 11.04
C PHE A 148 11.38 4.33 9.60
N GLN A 149 12.58 4.32 9.02
CA GLN A 149 12.83 4.71 7.63
C GLN A 149 13.07 3.46 6.78
N PHE A 150 12.44 3.42 5.63
CA PHE A 150 12.53 2.33 4.66
C PHE A 150 12.23 2.89 3.28
N GLN A 151 12.32 2.03 2.26
CA GLN A 151 12.00 2.42 0.90
C GLN A 151 10.89 1.53 0.34
N TRP A 152 10.24 2.00 -0.69
CA TRP A 152 9.20 1.27 -1.40
C TRP A 152 9.34 1.54 -2.90
N THR A 153 9.40 0.46 -3.67
CA THR A 153 9.35 0.50 -5.12
C THR A 153 7.88 0.45 -5.51
N ALA A 154 7.40 1.49 -6.19
CA ALA A 154 6.05 1.54 -6.72
C ALA A 154 5.78 0.36 -7.68
N PRO A 155 4.52 -0.06 -7.87
CA PRO A 155 4.18 -1.12 -8.81
C PRO A 155 4.73 -0.82 -10.20
N ALA A 156 5.11 -1.86 -10.95
CA ALA A 156 5.67 -1.70 -12.30
C ALA A 156 4.69 -1.09 -13.31
N THR A 157 3.39 -1.17 -13.03
CA THR A 157 2.31 -0.60 -13.85
C THR A 157 1.43 0.32 -13.00
N GLU A 158 0.73 1.24 -13.65
CA GLU A 158 -0.26 2.09 -12.98
C GLU A 158 -1.38 1.25 -12.35
N GLN A 159 -1.65 1.46 -11.06
CA GLN A 159 -2.67 0.74 -10.28
C GLN A 159 -3.74 1.67 -9.68
N GLY A 160 -3.75 2.95 -10.10
CA GLY A 160 -4.59 4.00 -9.54
C GLY A 160 -4.05 4.48 -8.21
N ASP A 161 -4.89 5.19 -7.46
CA ASP A 161 -4.56 5.60 -6.10
C ASP A 161 -4.36 4.37 -5.21
N LEU A 162 -3.31 4.44 -4.40
CA LEU A 162 -2.92 3.41 -3.45
C LEU A 162 -3.12 3.91 -2.03
N ARG A 163 -3.24 2.97 -1.10
CA ARG A 163 -3.35 3.28 0.31
C ARG A 163 -2.38 2.44 1.13
N ALA A 164 -1.52 3.11 1.88
CA ALA A 164 -0.75 2.50 2.95
C ALA A 164 -1.66 2.36 4.18
N TYR A 165 -1.75 1.17 4.75
CA TYR A 165 -2.42 0.91 6.02
C TYR A 165 -1.37 0.53 7.05
N PHE A 166 -1.48 1.04 8.26
CA PHE A 166 -0.50 0.76 9.30
C PHE A 166 -1.12 0.73 10.70
N SER A 167 -0.46 -0.04 11.55
CA SER A 167 -0.65 -0.03 13.00
C SER A 167 0.69 0.27 13.67
N PHE A 168 0.65 1.13 14.68
CA PHE A 168 1.82 1.59 15.42
C PHE A 168 1.59 1.38 16.92
N ASN A 169 2.44 0.58 17.55
CA ASN A 169 2.46 0.44 19.00
C ASN A 169 3.44 1.44 19.61
N LYS A 170 2.91 2.40 20.37
CA LYS A 170 3.68 3.19 21.33
C LYS A 170 3.58 2.51 22.68
N SER A 171 4.60 1.72 23.01
CA SER A 171 4.60 0.94 24.24
C SER A 171 4.93 1.80 25.46
N ASN A 172 4.36 1.42 26.60
CA ASN A 172 4.77 1.97 27.90
C ASN A 172 6.08 1.35 28.42
N SER A 173 6.72 0.45 27.66
CA SER A 173 7.95 -0.27 28.02
C SER A 173 7.84 -1.15 29.28
N SER A 174 6.62 -1.50 29.69
CA SER A 174 6.42 -2.49 30.73
C SER A 174 6.79 -3.90 30.24
N SER A 175 6.88 -4.86 31.15
CA SER A 175 7.04 -6.28 30.82
C SER A 175 5.72 -6.96 30.42
N SER A 176 4.64 -6.19 30.22
CA SER A 176 3.32 -6.68 29.82
C SER A 176 2.82 -5.93 28.59
N THR A 177 1.68 -6.35 28.03
CA THR A 177 1.01 -5.60 26.96
C THR A 177 0.01 -4.57 27.43
N SER A 178 -0.30 -4.53 28.73
CA SER A 178 -1.25 -3.58 29.27
C SER A 178 -0.66 -2.16 29.28
N GLY A 179 -1.48 -1.18 28.89
CA GLY A 179 -1.11 0.23 28.86
C GLY A 179 -0.30 0.66 27.63
N ASP A 180 -0.09 -0.24 26.67
CA ASP A 180 0.39 0.09 25.34
C ASP A 180 -0.68 0.85 24.55
N LYS A 181 -0.24 1.80 23.71
CA LYS A 181 -1.13 2.61 22.88
C LYS A 181 -0.99 2.20 21.42
N ILE A 182 -2.05 1.63 20.88
CA ILE A 182 -2.10 1.14 19.50
C ILE A 182 -2.79 2.20 18.62
N TYR A 183 -2.03 2.80 17.72
CA TYR A 183 -2.51 3.77 16.76
C TYR A 183 -2.67 3.12 15.40
N VAL A 184 -3.86 3.22 14.82
CA VAL A 184 -4.14 2.69 13.48
C VAL A 184 -4.45 3.84 12.55
N GLY A 185 -3.91 3.77 11.35
CA GLY A 185 -4.06 4.82 10.36
C GLY A 185 -3.86 4.31 8.94
N SER A 186 -4.13 5.23 8.01
CA SER A 186 -3.84 5.03 6.61
C SER A 186 -3.24 6.30 6.02
N TYR A 187 -2.50 6.14 4.93
CA TYR A 187 -1.90 7.22 4.17
C TYR A 187 -2.18 7.02 2.68
N ASP A 188 -2.73 8.03 2.03
CA ASP A 188 -3.06 7.98 0.60
C ASP A 188 -1.81 8.30 -0.24
N ILE A 189 -1.54 7.45 -1.23
CA ILE A 189 -0.47 7.62 -2.22
C ILE A 189 -1.15 7.70 -3.59
N LEU A 190 -1.21 8.90 -4.14
CA LEU A 190 -1.98 9.20 -5.34
C LEU A 190 -1.22 8.76 -6.59
N SER A 191 -1.94 8.36 -7.64
CA SER A 191 -1.28 8.20 -8.93
C SER A 191 -0.74 9.55 -9.42
N SER A 192 0.52 9.58 -9.87
CA SER A 192 1.10 10.74 -10.55
C SER A 192 0.71 10.80 -12.03
N VAL A 193 0.03 9.77 -12.54
CA VAL A 193 -0.54 9.80 -13.87
C VAL A 193 -1.74 10.74 -13.80
N PRO A 194 -1.70 11.91 -14.49
CA PRO A 194 -2.91 12.73 -14.60
C PRO A 194 -4.01 11.83 -15.16
N ALA A 195 -5.21 11.87 -14.57
CA ALA A 195 -6.40 11.20 -15.10
C ALA A 195 -6.33 11.27 -16.63
N SER A 196 -6.13 10.13 -17.27
CA SER A 196 -5.59 10.09 -18.62
C SER A 196 -6.43 10.99 -19.54
N VAL A 197 -5.80 12.00 -20.14
CA VAL A 197 -6.00 12.11 -21.59
C VAL A 197 -5.35 10.84 -22.09
N VAL A 198 -6.16 9.88 -22.50
CA VAL A 198 -5.67 8.68 -23.16
C VAL A 198 -4.77 9.20 -24.29
N SER A 199 -3.45 9.10 -24.13
CA SER A 199 -2.57 9.04 -25.28
C SER A 199 -2.90 7.69 -25.89
N LEU A 200 -3.97 7.67 -26.69
CA LEU A 200 -4.23 6.56 -27.57
C LEU A 200 -2.91 6.33 -28.26
N ALA A 201 -2.42 5.10 -28.08
CA ALA A 201 -1.24 4.54 -28.72
C ALA A 201 -1.06 5.25 -30.05
N GLU A 202 0.16 5.71 -30.35
CA GLU A 202 0.55 6.30 -31.63
C GLU A 202 -0.08 5.51 -32.78
N ASN A 203 -1.32 5.86 -33.10
CA ASN A 203 -2.03 5.30 -34.19
C ASN A 203 -1.32 6.04 -35.30
N ASN A 204 -0.60 5.30 -36.15
CA ASN A 204 0.22 5.81 -37.24
C ASN A 204 -0.56 6.72 -38.23
N THR A 205 -1.81 7.06 -37.90
CA THR A 205 -2.60 8.18 -38.37
C THR A 205 -1.83 9.50 -38.26
N LYS A 206 -1.12 9.78 -39.35
CA LYS A 206 -0.55 11.09 -39.64
C LYS A 206 -1.71 12.03 -39.92
N VAL A 207 -1.92 13.03 -39.08
CA VAL A 207 -2.85 14.14 -39.31
C VAL A 207 -2.03 15.40 -39.51
N ASN A 208 -2.20 16.05 -40.65
CA ASN A 208 -1.59 17.34 -40.95
C ASN A 208 -2.70 18.36 -41.17
N VAL A 209 -2.62 19.47 -40.45
CA VAL A 209 -3.55 20.59 -40.58
C VAL A 209 -2.75 21.84 -40.90
N PHE A 210 -3.17 22.57 -41.92
CA PHE A 210 -2.56 23.84 -42.28
C PHE A 210 -3.61 24.84 -42.75
N TRP A 211 -3.23 26.11 -42.67
CA TRP A 211 -4.05 27.21 -43.14
C TRP A 211 -3.67 27.57 -44.58
N ASP A 212 -4.67 27.73 -45.45
CA ASP A 212 -4.49 28.25 -46.79
C ASP A 212 -4.84 29.74 -46.80
N ASP A 213 -3.82 30.59 -46.83
CA ASP A 213 -3.97 32.05 -46.86
C ASP A 213 -4.66 32.55 -48.13
N LEU A 214 -4.51 31.87 -49.28
CA LEU A 214 -5.08 32.32 -50.55
C LEU A 214 -6.59 32.11 -50.56
N HIS A 215 -7.05 30.94 -50.10
CA HIS A 215 -8.45 30.54 -50.14
C HIS A 215 -9.18 30.73 -48.80
N GLN A 216 -8.48 31.20 -47.76
CA GLN A 216 -9.01 31.46 -46.42
C GLN A 216 -9.75 30.25 -45.84
N ASN A 217 -9.14 29.07 -45.89
CA ASN A 217 -9.72 27.82 -45.39
C ASN A 217 -8.68 26.95 -44.67
N ILE A 218 -9.16 25.95 -43.94
CA ILE A 218 -8.30 24.97 -43.28
C ILE A 218 -8.21 23.73 -44.18
N GLN A 219 -6.98 23.30 -44.44
CA GLN A 219 -6.67 22.07 -45.16
C GLN A 219 -6.30 20.99 -44.16
N LEU A 220 -6.99 19.85 -44.26
CA LEU A 220 -6.83 18.70 -43.38
C LEU A 220 -6.46 17.47 -44.19
N ASN A 221 -5.25 16.95 -43.98
CA ASN A 221 -4.77 15.71 -44.59
C ASN A 221 -4.60 14.64 -43.52
N TYR A 222 -5.18 13.45 -43.71
CA TYR A 222 -5.05 12.37 -42.73
C TYR A 222 -5.05 10.97 -43.33
N GLN A 223 -4.39 10.04 -42.64
CA GLN A 223 -4.39 8.61 -42.96
C GLN A 223 -5.11 7.81 -41.88
N LEU A 224 -6.09 7.00 -42.26
CA LEU A 224 -6.77 6.06 -41.38
C LEU A 224 -6.31 4.63 -41.66
N ASN A 225 -5.94 3.89 -40.61
CA ASN A 225 -5.61 2.46 -40.69
C ASN A 225 -6.84 1.57 -40.45
N GLU A 226 -7.88 2.12 -39.84
CA GLU A 226 -9.16 1.47 -39.51
C GLU A 226 -10.30 2.48 -39.69
N SER A 227 -11.54 2.01 -39.77
CA SER A 227 -12.70 2.90 -39.90
C SER A 227 -12.85 3.76 -38.65
N ALA A 228 -13.02 5.07 -38.82
CA ALA A 228 -13.06 6.01 -37.71
C ALA A 228 -14.13 7.10 -37.89
N LYS A 229 -14.71 7.55 -36.78
CA LYS A 229 -15.57 8.75 -36.74
C LYS A 229 -14.70 9.98 -36.52
N LEU A 230 -14.91 11.01 -37.35
CA LEU A 230 -14.12 12.23 -37.32
C LEU A 230 -14.95 13.47 -36.99
N GLN A 231 -14.36 14.33 -36.14
CA GLN A 231 -14.86 15.66 -35.82
C GLN A 231 -13.68 16.62 -35.74
N VAL A 232 -13.85 17.85 -36.21
CA VAL A 232 -12.83 18.90 -36.16
C VAL A 232 -13.38 20.08 -35.39
N ASN A 233 -12.66 20.50 -34.36
CA ASN A 233 -12.98 21.69 -33.58
C ASN A 233 -11.90 22.75 -33.78
N VAL A 234 -12.33 24.00 -33.93
CA VAL A 234 -11.46 25.17 -34.03
C VAL A 234 -11.73 26.05 -32.82
N GLN A 235 -10.68 26.37 -32.05
CA GLN A 235 -10.77 27.14 -30.82
C GLN A 235 -9.79 28.31 -30.85
N SER A 236 -10.15 29.43 -30.23
CA SER A 236 -9.18 30.50 -29.94
C SER A 236 -8.36 30.17 -28.68
N LEU A 237 -7.24 30.87 -28.47
CA LEU A 237 -6.33 30.63 -27.33
C LEU A 237 -6.95 30.75 -25.93
N ASN A 238 -8.05 31.49 -25.81
CA ASN A 238 -8.81 31.59 -24.56
C ASN A 238 -9.80 30.42 -24.36
N GLY A 239 -9.73 29.37 -25.19
CA GLY A 239 -10.56 28.18 -25.11
C GLY A 239 -11.97 28.32 -25.72
N LYS A 240 -12.32 29.48 -26.30
CA LYS A 240 -13.61 29.66 -26.96
C LYS A 240 -13.68 28.83 -28.25
N LEU A 241 -14.69 27.95 -28.36
CA LEU A 241 -15.01 27.24 -29.60
C LEU A 241 -15.51 28.22 -30.67
N ILE A 242 -14.80 28.27 -31.78
CA ILE A 242 -15.13 29.10 -32.95
C ILE A 242 -15.99 28.31 -33.94
N GLN A 243 -15.64 27.04 -34.15
CA GLN A 243 -16.33 26.18 -35.10
C GLN A 243 -16.17 24.71 -34.71
N SER A 244 -17.19 23.90 -35.04
CA SER A 244 -17.14 22.45 -34.99
C SER A 244 -17.69 21.89 -36.30
N THR A 245 -16.95 20.96 -36.91
CA THR A 245 -17.30 20.30 -38.16
C THR A 245 -17.25 18.78 -37.97
N THR A 246 -18.36 18.10 -38.19
CA THR A 246 -18.42 16.63 -38.15
C THR A 246 -18.17 16.08 -39.56
N LEU A 247 -17.14 15.26 -39.72
CA LEU A 247 -16.82 14.56 -40.98
C LEU A 247 -17.46 13.17 -41.05
N GLY A 248 -17.98 12.66 -39.93
CA GLY A 248 -18.71 11.39 -39.85
C GLY A 248 -17.79 10.17 -39.83
N LEU A 249 -18.35 8.99 -40.12
CA LEU A 249 -17.60 7.74 -40.24
C LEU A 249 -16.85 7.70 -41.59
N LYS A 250 -15.55 7.39 -41.56
CA LYS A 250 -14.68 7.22 -42.72
C LYS A 250 -14.03 5.85 -42.65
N GLU A 251 -13.90 5.20 -43.80
CA GLU A 251 -13.21 3.91 -43.94
C GLU A 251 -11.68 4.09 -43.96
N PRO A 252 -10.88 3.01 -43.81
CA PRO A 252 -9.43 3.08 -43.90
C PRO A 252 -8.96 3.70 -45.23
N GLY A 253 -7.98 4.60 -45.21
CA GLY A 253 -7.50 5.29 -46.41
C GLY A 253 -6.80 6.62 -46.16
N GLN A 254 -6.35 7.26 -47.24
CA GLN A 254 -5.80 8.62 -47.25
C GLN A 254 -6.89 9.60 -47.66
N TYR A 255 -6.98 10.72 -46.95
CA TYR A 255 -8.00 11.73 -47.18
C TYR A 255 -7.41 13.13 -47.17
N GLN A 256 -8.00 14.00 -47.98
CA GLN A 256 -7.79 15.44 -47.97
C GLN A 256 -9.17 16.11 -47.90
N GLU A 257 -9.35 16.97 -46.91
CA GLU A 257 -10.59 17.69 -46.65
C GLU A 257 -10.31 19.19 -46.61
N VAL A 258 -11.21 19.97 -47.20
CA VAL A 258 -11.16 21.44 -47.17
C VAL A 258 -12.28 21.91 -46.26
N LEU A 259 -11.92 22.53 -45.14
CA LEU A 259 -12.88 23.01 -44.16
C LEU A 259 -13.06 24.52 -44.33
N ALA A 260 -14.26 24.91 -44.73
CA ALA A 260 -14.67 26.31 -44.65
C ALA A 260 -14.58 26.80 -43.20
N THR A 261 -14.20 28.06 -43.00
CA THR A 261 -13.90 28.61 -41.68
C THR A 261 -14.79 29.79 -41.33
N ASN A 262 -15.21 29.83 -40.07
CA ASN A 262 -15.86 31.00 -39.47
C ASN A 262 -14.86 31.94 -38.75
N ILE A 263 -13.55 31.78 -39.03
CA ILE A 263 -12.54 32.68 -38.49
C ILE A 263 -12.53 33.98 -39.30
N HIS A 264 -12.77 35.11 -38.63
CA HIS A 264 -12.78 36.43 -39.26
C HIS A 264 -11.65 37.35 -38.78
N LYS A 265 -10.77 36.86 -37.91
CA LYS A 265 -9.67 37.63 -37.33
C LYS A 265 -8.36 36.87 -37.43
N LYS A 266 -7.31 37.57 -37.85
CA LYS A 266 -5.93 37.08 -37.78
C LYS A 266 -5.57 36.79 -36.32
N GLY A 267 -4.80 35.74 -36.09
CA GLY A 267 -4.52 35.26 -34.74
C GLY A 267 -4.13 33.79 -34.69
N LEU A 268 -3.71 33.36 -33.50
CA LEU A 268 -3.37 31.97 -33.23
C LEU A 268 -4.63 31.21 -32.82
N TYR A 269 -4.85 30.07 -33.46
CA TYR A 269 -5.96 29.16 -33.20
C TYR A 269 -5.44 27.75 -32.94
N ILE A 270 -6.23 26.97 -32.21
CA ILE A 270 -6.01 25.54 -31.98
C ILE A 270 -7.05 24.79 -32.80
N VAL A 271 -6.59 23.88 -33.66
CA VAL A 271 -7.45 22.93 -34.37
C VAL A 271 -7.27 21.57 -33.75
N SER A 272 -8.35 21.03 -33.20
CA SER A 272 -8.44 19.71 -32.60
C SER A 272 -9.18 18.77 -33.54
N VAL A 273 -8.49 17.78 -34.08
CA VAL A 273 -9.07 16.73 -34.92
C VAL A 273 -9.29 15.50 -34.05
N PHE A 274 -10.55 15.18 -33.80
CA PHE A 274 -10.97 13.99 -33.09
C PHE A 274 -11.12 12.83 -34.08
N VAL A 275 -10.44 11.73 -33.82
CA VAL A 275 -10.50 10.48 -34.59
C VAL A 275 -10.86 9.37 -33.61
N ASN A 276 -12.11 8.90 -33.64
CA ASN A 276 -12.69 8.06 -32.58
C ASN A 276 -12.50 8.70 -31.20
N ASN A 277 -11.69 8.08 -30.34
CA ASN A 277 -11.40 8.58 -28.99
C ASN A 277 -10.09 9.39 -28.93
N SER A 278 -9.36 9.52 -30.05
CA SER A 278 -8.09 10.26 -30.14
C SER A 278 -8.33 11.71 -30.50
N VAL A 279 -7.46 12.60 -30.01
CA VAL A 279 -7.43 14.01 -30.42
C VAL A 279 -6.04 14.40 -30.88
N PHE A 280 -5.97 15.01 -32.06
CA PHE A 280 -4.75 15.59 -32.63
C PHE A 280 -4.89 17.11 -32.61
N ASN A 281 -3.98 17.80 -31.93
CA ASN A 281 -4.02 19.26 -31.79
C ASN A 281 -2.94 19.91 -32.64
N GLN A 282 -3.35 20.82 -33.53
CA GLN A 282 -2.44 21.63 -34.33
C GLN A 282 -2.65 23.11 -34.03
N LYS A 283 -1.55 23.84 -33.81
CA LYS A 283 -1.58 25.30 -33.75
C LYS A 283 -1.58 25.86 -35.17
N LEU A 284 -2.53 26.72 -35.49
CA LEU A 284 -2.60 27.44 -36.76
C LEU A 284 -2.47 28.94 -36.52
N MET A 285 -1.46 29.54 -37.15
CA MET A 285 -1.28 30.98 -37.15
C MET A 285 -1.84 31.56 -38.44
N LEU A 286 -2.89 32.36 -38.34
CA LEU A 286 -3.51 33.07 -39.46
C LEU A 286 -2.92 34.49 -39.56
N ASN A 287 -2.16 34.74 -40.63
CA ASN A 287 -1.37 35.96 -40.81
C ASN A 287 -2.02 37.02 -41.68
#